data_AF-A0A7W0FIX9-F1
#
_entry.id   AF-A0A7W0FIX9-F1
#
_cell.length_a   1.000
_cell.length_b   1.000
_cell.length_c   1.000
_cell.angle_alpha   90.00
_cell.angle_beta   90.00
_cell.angle_gamma   90.00
#
_symmetry.space_group_name_H-M   'P 1'
#
loop_
_entity.id
_entity.type
_entity.pdbx_description
1 polymer ?
#
loop_
_entity_poly.entity_id
_entity_poly.type
_entity_poly.pdbx_seq_one_letter_code
_entity_poly.pdbx_strand_id
1 'polypeptide(L)'
;MLYLGYKSQRRLGLLLTTLSRWVNRRVRRIFHRDLINVGNAYHLSTEIADGISTIRAKPKKLIWPFLFALNNKAILICILAFTFMALNVPYSVGTIVAGFSISQLFYYISPTPGGVGVVEGVFPIILTTLRVPFGKAVLITFTYRAITLWLPLLIGFISFRILQNRHKS
;
A
#
# COMPACT_ATOMS: atom_id res chain seq x y z
N MET A 1 -7.69 35.88 26.14
CA MET A 1 -8.18 34.94 25.10
C MET A 1 -7.20 33.77 24.88
N LEU A 2 -6.75 33.10 25.96
CA LEU A 2 -5.74 32.02 25.93
C LEU A 2 -6.21 30.81 26.76
N TYR A 3 -7.52 30.54 26.78
CA TYR A 3 -8.12 29.52 27.65
C TYR A 3 -8.86 28.40 26.89
N LEU A 4 -8.92 28.44 25.55
CA LEU A 4 -9.59 27.43 24.72
C LEU A 4 -8.65 26.29 24.24
N GLY A 5 -7.34 26.38 24.46
CA GLY A 5 -6.37 25.38 23.97
C GLY A 5 -6.27 24.08 24.79
N TYR A 6 -6.69 24.08 26.06
CA TYR A 6 -6.38 22.96 26.97
C TYR A 6 -7.44 21.85 26.99
N LYS A 7 -8.68 22.13 26.55
CA LYS A 7 -9.79 21.16 26.59
C LYS A 7 -9.77 20.15 25.43
N SER A 8 -8.98 20.42 24.38
CA SER A 8 -8.86 19.56 23.19
C SER A 8 -7.81 18.43 23.34
N GLN A 9 -6.84 18.57 24.26
CA GLN A 9 -5.84 17.52 24.50
C GLN A 9 -6.44 16.25 25.12
N ARG A 10 -7.44 16.38 26.01
CA ARG A 10 -8.09 15.22 26.64
C ARG A 10 -9.01 14.44 25.69
N ARG A 11 -9.69 15.12 24.76
CA ARG A 11 -10.51 14.44 23.72
C ARG A 11 -9.64 13.77 22.68
N LEU A 12 -8.54 14.41 22.26
CA LEU A 12 -7.56 13.76 21.38
C LEU A 12 -6.90 12.56 22.05
N GLY A 13 -6.56 12.65 23.35
CA GLY A 13 -6.03 11.51 24.11
C GLY A 13 -7.02 10.34 24.25
N LEU A 14 -8.31 10.64 24.44
CA LEU A 14 -9.36 9.62 24.51
C LEU A 14 -9.67 9.00 23.14
N LEU A 15 -9.66 9.80 22.07
CA LEU A 15 -9.82 9.30 20.70
C LEU A 15 -8.63 8.43 20.30
N LEU A 16 -7.39 8.86 20.59
CA LEU A 16 -6.18 8.08 20.30
C LEU A 16 -6.15 6.76 21.08
N THR A 17 -6.59 6.73 22.34
CA THR A 17 -6.62 5.49 23.14
C THR A 17 -7.79 4.56 22.78
N THR A 18 -8.91 5.10 22.29
CA THR A 18 -10.03 4.27 21.81
C THR A 18 -9.72 3.69 20.43
N LEU A 19 -9.11 4.50 19.57
CA LEU A 19 -8.61 4.08 18.26
C LEU A 19 -7.51 3.03 18.42
N SER A 20 -6.53 3.25 19.31
CA SER A 20 -5.46 2.28 19.53
C SER A 20 -5.99 0.95 20.09
N ARG A 21 -6.97 0.96 21.00
CA ARG A 21 -7.59 -0.26 21.53
C ARG A 21 -8.40 -0.99 20.47
N TRP A 22 -9.14 -0.28 19.62
CA TRP A 22 -9.91 -0.89 18.53
C TRP A 22 -8.99 -1.51 17.47
N VAL A 23 -7.93 -0.80 17.09
CA VAL A 23 -6.88 -1.30 16.19
C VAL A 23 -6.22 -2.53 16.81
N ASN A 24 -5.82 -2.48 18.09
CA ASN A 24 -5.15 -3.60 18.76
C ASN A 24 -6.05 -4.85 18.83
N ARG A 25 -7.36 -4.68 19.09
CA ARG A 25 -8.33 -5.79 19.11
C ARG A 25 -8.54 -6.42 17.73
N ARG A 26 -8.44 -5.63 16.66
CA ARG A 26 -8.59 -6.10 15.27
C ARG A 26 -7.31 -6.74 14.74
N VAL A 27 -6.14 -6.18 15.09
CA VAL A 27 -4.82 -6.70 14.70
C VAL A 27 -4.56 -8.07 15.34
N ARG A 28 -4.91 -8.26 16.62
CA ARG A 28 -4.72 -9.54 17.32
C ARG A 28 -5.51 -10.70 16.73
N ARG A 29 -6.59 -10.42 15.99
CA ARG A 29 -7.43 -11.43 15.33
C ARG A 29 -6.90 -11.83 13.95
N ILE A 30 -6.12 -10.96 13.32
CA ILE A 30 -5.64 -11.13 11.94
C ILE A 30 -4.20 -11.66 11.94
N PHE A 31 -3.35 -11.20 12.84
CA PHE A 31 -1.95 -11.61 12.95
C PHE A 31 -1.75 -12.57 14.13
N HIS A 32 -2.09 -13.86 13.96
CA HIS A 32 -1.76 -14.95 14.90
C HIS A 32 -0.23 -15.18 15.02
N ARG A 33 0.55 -14.14 15.32
CA ARG A 33 1.97 -14.20 15.66
C ARG A 33 2.31 -13.15 16.71
N ASP A 34 2.96 -13.60 17.77
CA ASP A 34 3.56 -12.74 18.78
C ASP A 34 4.67 -11.89 18.14
N LEU A 35 4.32 -10.65 17.77
CA LEU A 35 5.21 -9.67 17.16
C LEU A 35 6.33 -9.18 18.10
N ILE A 36 6.30 -9.56 19.38
CA ILE A 36 7.29 -9.15 20.40
C ILE A 36 7.71 -10.40 21.18
N ASN A 37 8.50 -11.26 20.54
CA ASN A 37 9.29 -12.26 21.26
C ASN A 37 10.72 -11.70 21.40
N VAL A 38 11.18 -11.53 22.64
CA VAL A 38 12.45 -10.87 23.01
C VAL A 38 13.67 -11.48 22.31
N GLY A 39 13.59 -12.75 21.87
CA GLY A 39 14.63 -13.40 21.05
C GLY A 39 14.77 -12.86 19.61
N ASN A 40 13.69 -12.37 18.99
CA ASN A 40 13.73 -11.74 17.66
C ASN A 40 14.08 -10.24 17.71
N ALA A 41 13.98 -9.62 18.88
CA ALA A 41 14.27 -8.20 19.06
C ALA A 41 15.76 -7.90 18.82
N TYR A 42 16.66 -8.81 19.24
CA TYR A 42 18.10 -8.64 19.02
C TYR A 42 18.46 -8.73 17.52
N HIS A 43 17.86 -9.68 16.79
CA HIS A 43 18.07 -9.84 15.34
C HIS A 43 17.54 -8.64 14.56
N LEU A 44 16.34 -8.14 14.92
CA LEU A 44 15.77 -6.94 14.33
C LEU A 44 16.62 -5.70 14.66
N SER A 45 17.16 -5.59 15.88
CA SER A 45 18.08 -4.52 16.26
C SER A 45 19.38 -4.56 15.46
N THR A 46 19.96 -5.73 15.21
CA THR A 46 21.15 -5.88 14.36
C THR A 46 20.84 -5.56 12.90
N GLU A 47 19.72 -6.05 12.34
CA GLU A 47 19.32 -5.71 10.96
C GLU A 47 19.05 -4.22 10.77
N ILE A 48 18.39 -3.58 11.74
CA ILE A 48 18.15 -2.14 11.74
C ILE A 48 19.48 -1.38 11.87
N ALA A 49 20.38 -1.80 12.75
CA ALA A 49 21.69 -1.20 12.92
C ALA A 49 22.55 -1.33 11.65
N ASP A 50 22.52 -2.48 10.99
CA ASP A 50 23.22 -2.73 9.73
C ASP A 50 22.61 -1.95 8.56
N GLY A 51 21.28 -1.81 8.52
CA GLY A 51 20.60 -0.95 7.56
C GLY A 51 21.00 0.52 7.74
N ILE A 52 20.99 1.02 8.97
CA ILE A 52 21.38 2.40 9.31
C ILE A 52 22.86 2.64 9.03
N SER A 53 23.74 1.70 9.37
CA SER A 53 25.18 1.81 9.10
C SER A 53 25.47 1.82 7.60
N THR A 54 24.73 1.02 6.82
CA THR A 54 24.82 1.00 5.35
C THR A 54 24.33 2.31 4.71
N ILE A 55 23.22 2.86 5.20
CA ILE A 55 22.70 4.17 4.77
C ILE A 55 23.72 5.28 5.07
N ARG A 56 24.31 5.26 6.27
CA ARG A 56 25.30 6.26 6.71
C ARG A 56 26.64 6.12 5.98
N ALA A 57 27.08 4.90 5.71
CA ALA A 57 28.38 4.64 5.06
C ALA A 57 28.37 4.97 3.57
N LYS A 58 27.25 4.77 2.86
CA LYS A 58 27.18 4.96 1.39
C LYS A 58 25.86 5.59 0.94
N PRO A 59 25.59 6.88 1.25
CA PRO A 59 24.35 7.56 0.86
C PRO A 59 24.12 7.57 -0.65
N LYS A 60 25.20 7.62 -1.46
CA LYS A 60 25.12 7.55 -2.93
C LYS A 60 24.58 6.22 -3.44
N LYS A 61 24.73 5.12 -2.70
CA LYS A 61 24.14 3.81 -3.08
C LYS A 61 22.63 3.75 -2.85
N LEU A 62 22.09 4.64 -2.01
CA LEU A 62 20.65 4.73 -1.76
C LEU A 62 19.86 5.36 -2.93
N ILE A 63 20.55 6.08 -3.81
CA ILE A 63 19.97 6.68 -5.01
C ILE A 63 19.37 5.59 -5.91
N TRP A 64 20.01 4.43 -6.01
CA TRP A 64 19.52 3.32 -6.83
C TRP A 64 18.16 2.77 -6.32
N PRO A 65 18.03 2.30 -5.06
CA PRO A 65 16.73 1.92 -4.51
C PRO A 65 15.66 3.01 -4.64
N PHE A 66 16.03 4.27 -4.41
CA PHE A 66 15.12 5.39 -4.53
C PHE A 66 14.61 5.57 -5.97
N LEU A 67 15.51 5.54 -6.96
CA LEU A 67 15.15 5.61 -8.38
C LEU A 67 14.28 4.43 -8.81
N PHE A 68 14.57 3.21 -8.35
CA PHE A 68 13.73 2.04 -8.62
C PHE A 68 12.34 2.19 -8.01
N ALA A 69 12.24 2.67 -6.77
CA ALA A 69 10.96 2.91 -6.11
C ALA A 69 10.14 3.99 -6.84
N LEU A 70 10.79 5.07 -7.28
CA LEU A 70 10.16 6.15 -8.03
C LEU A 70 9.69 5.68 -9.42
N ASN A 71 10.52 4.92 -10.14
CA ASN A 71 10.14 4.34 -11.44
C ASN A 71 8.95 3.39 -11.30
N ASN A 72 8.95 2.53 -10.27
CA ASN A 72 7.83 1.65 -10.00
C ASN A 72 6.53 2.45 -9.77
N LYS A 73 6.60 3.53 -8.98
CA LYS A 73 5.46 4.45 -8.76
C LYS A 73 5.00 5.10 -10.08
N ALA A 74 5.93 5.55 -10.91
CA ALA A 74 5.62 6.16 -12.20
C ALA A 74 4.92 5.17 -13.16
N ILE A 75 5.43 3.94 -13.25
CA ILE A 75 4.82 2.88 -14.07
C ILE A 75 3.38 2.61 -13.63
N LEU A 76 3.12 2.53 -12.32
CA LEU A 76 1.76 2.32 -11.81
C LEU A 76 0.82 3.48 -12.15
N ILE A 77 1.30 4.72 -12.10
CA ILE A 77 0.53 5.90 -12.52
C ILE A 77 0.25 5.85 -14.03
N CYS A 78 1.23 5.47 -14.85
CA CYS A 78 1.07 5.31 -16.29
C CYS A 78 0.04 4.23 -16.64
N ILE A 79 0.07 3.07 -15.96
CA ILE A 79 -0.93 2.01 -16.16
C ILE A 79 -2.34 2.53 -15.85
N LEU A 80 -2.49 3.29 -14.76
CA LEU A 80 -3.77 3.91 -14.43
C LEU A 80 -4.21 4.90 -15.53
N ALA A 81 -3.30 5.77 -15.98
CA ALA A 81 -3.57 6.73 -17.06
C ALA A 81 -4.01 6.03 -18.35
N PHE A 82 -3.30 4.97 -18.76
CA PHE A 82 -3.67 4.17 -19.93
C PHE A 82 -5.01 3.46 -19.75
N THR A 83 -5.36 3.04 -18.54
CA THR A 83 -6.68 2.45 -18.27
C THR A 83 -7.81 3.46 -18.47
N PHE A 84 -7.61 4.71 -18.02
CA PHE A 84 -8.55 5.80 -18.26
C PHE A 84 -8.68 6.14 -19.75
N MET A 85 -7.55 6.16 -20.47
CA MET A 85 -7.51 6.41 -21.92
C MET A 85 -8.22 5.29 -22.70
N ALA A 86 -7.95 4.02 -22.36
CA ALA A 86 -8.57 2.86 -23.00
C ALA A 86 -10.10 2.83 -22.83
N LEU A 87 -10.61 3.31 -21.69
CA LEU A 87 -12.04 3.35 -21.37
C LEU A 87 -12.72 4.67 -21.79
N ASN A 88 -12.02 5.53 -22.54
CA ASN A 88 -12.51 6.84 -23.00
C ASN A 88 -13.19 7.63 -21.85
N VAL A 89 -12.49 7.73 -20.71
CA VAL A 89 -12.92 8.51 -19.55
C VAL A 89 -12.19 9.85 -19.60
N PRO A 90 -12.88 11.00 -19.48
CA PRO A 90 -12.17 12.28 -19.35
C PRO A 90 -11.40 12.32 -18.03
N TYR A 91 -10.10 12.63 -18.10
CA TYR A 91 -9.23 12.69 -16.93
C TYR A 91 -8.35 13.94 -16.93
N SER A 92 -7.98 14.36 -15.72
CA SER A 92 -6.90 15.32 -15.49
C SER A 92 -5.73 14.63 -14.82
N VAL A 93 -4.53 15.20 -14.94
CA VAL A 93 -3.34 14.71 -14.22
C VAL A 93 -3.61 14.69 -12.70
N GLY A 94 -4.29 15.73 -12.19
CA GLY A 94 -4.68 15.80 -10.77
C GLY A 94 -5.59 14.66 -10.34
N THR A 95 -6.57 14.27 -11.18
CA THR A 95 -7.47 13.14 -10.92
C THR A 95 -6.72 11.81 -10.82
N ILE A 96 -5.79 11.55 -11.75
CA ILE A 96 -5.00 10.31 -11.74
C ILE A 96 -4.11 10.25 -10.51
N VAL A 97 -3.36 11.32 -10.22
CA VAL A 97 -2.44 11.36 -9.09
C VAL A 97 -3.18 11.30 -7.75
N ALA A 98 -4.29 12.03 -7.60
CA ALA A 98 -5.10 11.99 -6.39
C ALA A 98 -5.74 10.60 -6.19
N GLY A 99 -6.36 10.05 -7.24
CA GLY A 99 -6.98 8.72 -7.20
C GLY A 99 -5.96 7.63 -6.86
N PHE A 100 -4.79 7.66 -7.50
CA PHE A 100 -3.69 6.74 -7.20
C PHE A 100 -3.19 6.88 -5.75
N SER A 101 -2.97 8.11 -5.28
CA SER A 101 -2.44 8.37 -3.95
C SER A 101 -3.38 7.88 -2.85
N ILE A 102 -4.68 8.21 -2.96
CA ILE A 102 -5.69 7.77 -1.99
C ILE A 102 -5.83 6.25 -2.03
N SER A 103 -5.89 5.65 -3.23
CA SER A 103 -5.95 4.19 -3.40
C SER A 103 -4.74 3.48 -2.77
N GLN A 104 -3.53 4.05 -2.91
CA GLN A 104 -2.32 3.49 -2.31
C GLN A 104 -2.31 3.56 -0.78
N LEU A 105 -2.88 4.60 -0.17
CA LEU A 105 -3.06 4.63 1.28
C LEU A 105 -3.92 3.45 1.75
N PHE A 106 -5.06 3.21 1.09
CA PHE A 106 -5.94 2.08 1.40
C PHE A 106 -5.28 0.73 1.15
N TYR A 107 -4.47 0.62 0.10
CA TYR A 107 -3.70 -0.58 -0.18
C TYR A 107 -2.73 -0.93 0.96
N TYR A 108 -1.98 0.05 1.49
CA TYR A 108 -1.00 -0.19 2.55
C TYR A 108 -1.62 -0.50 3.91
N ILE A 109 -2.78 0.08 4.23
CA ILE A 109 -3.49 -0.21 5.48
C ILE A 109 -4.38 -1.47 5.38
N SER A 110 -4.51 -2.06 4.20
CA SER A 110 -5.36 -3.22 3.99
C SER A 110 -4.83 -4.42 4.78
N PRO A 111 -5.68 -5.13 5.55
CA PRO A 111 -5.29 -6.36 6.21
C PRO A 111 -5.07 -7.52 5.23
N THR A 112 -5.59 -7.41 4.00
CA THR A 112 -5.47 -8.47 2.99
C THR A 112 -4.18 -8.32 2.17
N PRO A 113 -3.44 -9.41 1.90
CA PRO A 113 -2.29 -9.39 1.00
C PRO A 113 -2.71 -8.84 -0.37
N GLY A 114 -1.98 -7.84 -0.88
CA GLY A 114 -2.32 -7.20 -2.15
C GLY A 114 -3.60 -6.36 -2.12
N GLY A 115 -4.22 -6.11 -0.96
CA GLY A 115 -5.40 -5.25 -0.84
C GLY A 115 -6.67 -5.77 -1.51
N VAL A 116 -6.73 -7.06 -1.82
CA VAL A 116 -7.88 -7.70 -2.48
C VAL A 116 -9.13 -7.59 -1.60
N GLY A 117 -10.27 -7.32 -2.23
CA GLY A 117 -11.56 -7.03 -1.61
C GLY A 117 -11.69 -5.58 -1.16
N VAL A 118 -10.68 -5.05 -0.47
CA VAL A 118 -10.70 -3.67 0.04
C VAL A 118 -10.56 -2.68 -1.10
N VAL A 119 -9.57 -2.85 -1.98
CA VAL A 119 -9.31 -1.85 -3.01
C VAL A 119 -10.35 -1.91 -4.12
N GLU A 120 -10.88 -3.09 -4.43
CA GLU A 120 -11.98 -3.28 -5.38
C GLU A 120 -13.26 -2.58 -4.91
N GLY A 121 -13.51 -2.49 -3.60
CA GLY A 121 -14.63 -1.73 -3.06
C GLY A 121 -14.35 -0.23 -2.95
N VAL A 122 -13.16 0.16 -2.49
CA VAL A 122 -12.84 1.56 -2.16
C VAL A 122 -12.41 2.37 -3.40
N PHE A 123 -11.68 1.77 -4.34
CA PHE A 123 -11.13 2.50 -5.47
C PHE A 123 -12.20 3.06 -6.43
N PRO A 124 -13.26 2.32 -6.80
CA PRO A 124 -14.34 2.89 -7.61
C PRO A 124 -15.04 4.05 -6.93
N ILE A 125 -15.19 4.00 -5.60
CA ILE A 125 -15.77 5.08 -4.79
C ILE A 125 -14.89 6.33 -4.88
N ILE A 126 -13.57 6.19 -4.70
CA ILE A 126 -12.61 7.30 -4.84
C ILE A 126 -12.68 7.90 -6.25
N LEU A 127 -12.73 7.08 -7.30
CA LEU A 127 -12.83 7.60 -8.66
C LEU A 127 -14.18 8.31 -8.90
N THR A 128 -15.25 7.82 -8.28
CA THR A 128 -16.57 8.45 -8.35
C THR A 128 -16.59 9.82 -7.67
N THR A 129 -15.91 9.99 -6.52
CA THR A 129 -15.76 11.32 -5.90
C THR A 129 -14.94 12.28 -6.76
N LEU A 130 -14.05 11.74 -7.61
CA LEU A 130 -13.29 12.48 -8.62
C LEU A 130 -14.06 12.70 -9.93
N ARG A 131 -15.39 12.55 -9.92
CA ARG A 131 -16.33 12.77 -11.05
C ARG A 131 -16.24 11.74 -12.18
N VAL A 132 -15.70 10.54 -11.92
CA VAL A 132 -15.77 9.42 -12.87
C VAL A 132 -17.11 8.70 -12.72
N PRO A 133 -17.84 8.38 -13.80
CA PRO A 133 -19.06 7.58 -13.70
C PRO A 133 -18.80 6.22 -13.03
N PHE A 134 -19.63 5.82 -12.06
CA PHE A 134 -19.40 4.63 -11.22
C PHE A 134 -19.14 3.35 -12.03
N GLY A 135 -19.92 3.10 -13.09
CA GLY A 135 -19.71 1.93 -13.96
C GLY A 135 -18.32 1.91 -14.60
N LYS A 136 -17.83 3.08 -15.06
CA LYS A 136 -16.47 3.20 -15.61
C LYS A 136 -15.40 3.12 -14.52
N ALA A 137 -15.67 3.65 -13.33
CA ALA A 137 -14.76 3.57 -12.19
C ALA A 137 -14.51 2.11 -11.74
N VAL A 138 -15.55 1.28 -11.75
CA VAL A 138 -15.45 -0.16 -11.50
C VAL A 138 -14.59 -0.83 -12.57
N LEU A 139 -14.88 -0.59 -13.85
CA LEU A 139 -14.09 -1.12 -14.96
C LEU A 139 -12.61 -0.71 -14.87
N ILE A 140 -12.33 0.57 -14.59
CA ILE A 140 -10.96 1.06 -14.39
C ILE A 140 -10.28 0.27 -13.27
N THR A 141 -10.96 0.09 -12.14
CA THR A 141 -10.41 -0.61 -10.99
C THR A 141 -10.06 -2.06 -11.33
N PHE A 142 -10.97 -2.79 -11.98
CA PHE A 142 -10.72 -4.18 -12.36
C PHE A 142 -9.62 -4.31 -13.42
N THR A 143 -9.60 -3.46 -14.44
CA THR A 143 -8.54 -3.48 -15.47
C THR A 143 -7.17 -3.16 -14.86
N TYR A 144 -7.10 -2.12 -14.03
CA TYR A 144 -5.89 -1.77 -13.30
C TYR A 144 -5.41 -2.93 -12.41
N ARG A 145 -6.33 -3.61 -11.72
CA ARG A 145 -6.05 -4.76 -10.86
C ARG A 145 -5.61 -5.99 -11.65
N ALA A 146 -6.21 -6.27 -12.79
CA ALA A 146 -5.78 -7.33 -13.69
C ALA A 146 -4.29 -7.18 -14.04
N ILE A 147 -3.85 -5.96 -14.34
CA ILE A 147 -2.46 -5.70 -14.70
C ILE A 147 -1.55 -5.70 -13.46
N THR A 148 -1.96 -5.10 -12.35
CA THR A 148 -1.07 -4.89 -11.18
C THR A 148 -1.05 -6.04 -10.19
N LEU A 149 -2.08 -6.87 -10.16
CA LEU A 149 -2.19 -8.02 -9.26
C LEU A 149 -2.04 -9.34 -10.02
N TRP A 150 -2.81 -9.53 -11.10
CA TRP A 150 -2.88 -10.84 -11.75
C TRP A 150 -1.63 -11.14 -12.58
N LEU A 151 -1.08 -10.16 -13.28
CA LEU A 151 0.14 -10.36 -14.08
C LEU A 151 1.34 -10.76 -13.19
N PRO A 152 1.69 -10.05 -12.10
CA PRO A 152 2.75 -10.51 -11.20
C PRO A 152 2.44 -11.85 -10.53
N LEU A 153 1.18 -12.12 -10.21
CA LEU A 153 0.78 -13.38 -9.59
C LEU A 153 0.95 -14.57 -10.54
N LEU A 154 0.60 -14.42 -11.82
CA LEU A 154 0.84 -15.44 -12.85
C LEU A 154 2.34 -15.68 -13.06
N ILE A 155 3.13 -14.60 -13.17
CA ILE A 155 4.59 -14.70 -13.30
C ILE A 155 5.21 -15.39 -12.08
N GLY A 156 4.73 -15.05 -10.88
CA GLY A 156 5.15 -15.68 -9.63
C GLY A 156 4.79 -17.16 -9.59
N PHE A 157 3.59 -17.53 -10.03
CA PHE A 157 3.14 -18.92 -10.10
C PHE A 157 3.98 -19.75 -11.09
N ILE A 158 4.24 -19.23 -12.29
CA ILE A 158 5.08 -19.90 -13.30
C ILE A 158 6.50 -20.08 -12.75
N SER A 159 7.08 -19.03 -12.17
CA SER A 159 8.41 -19.08 -11.53
C SER A 159 8.47 -20.14 -10.44
N PHE A 160 7.45 -20.20 -9.58
CA PHE A 160 7.36 -21.20 -8.52
C PHE A 160 7.29 -22.63 -9.07
N ARG A 161 6.49 -22.87 -10.12
CA ARG A 161 6.37 -24.18 -10.77
C ARG A 161 7.69 -24.63 -11.41
N ILE A 162 8.42 -23.71 -12.06
CA ILE A 162 9.73 -23.99 -12.64
C ILE A 162 10.72 -24.41 -11.54
N LEU A 163 10.77 -23.67 -10.43
CA LEU A 163 11.65 -23.99 -9.30
C LEU A 163 11.30 -25.33 -8.65
N GLN A 164 10.00 -25.61 -8.47
CA GLN A 164 9.53 -26.86 -7.87
C GLN A 164 9.88 -28.07 -8.76
N ASN A 165 9.88 -27.90 -10.09
CA ASN A 165 10.32 -28.94 -11.01
C ASN A 165 11.85 -29.13 -11.01
N ARG A 166 12.63 -28.09 -10.73
CA ARG A 166 14.10 -28.20 -10.62
C ARG A 166 14.59 -28.88 -9.35
N HIS A 167 13.82 -28.82 -8.26
CA HIS A 167 14.16 -29.49 -7.00
C HIS A 167 13.77 -30.98 -6.97
N LYS A 168 13.04 -31.47 -8.00
CA LYS A 168 12.66 -32.88 -8.14
C LYS A 168 13.54 -33.67 -9.14
N SER A 169 14.51 -33.03 -9.78
CA SER A 169 15.51 -33.66 -10.66
C SER A 169 16.88 -33.65 -10.00
#